data_AF-A0A2X3KJC4-F1
#
_entry.id   AF-A0A2X3KJC4-F1
#
_cell.length_a   1.000
_cell.length_b   1.000
_cell.length_c   1.000
_cell.angle_alpha   90.00
_cell.angle_beta   90.00
_cell.angle_gamma   90.00
#
_symmetry.space_group_name_H-M   'P 1'
#
loop_
_entity.id
_entity.type
_entity.pdbx_description
1 polymer ?
#
loop_
_entity_poly.entity_id
_entity_poly.type
_entity_poly.pdbx_seq_one_letter_code
_entity_poly.pdbx_strand_id
1 'polypeptide(L)'
;MSEMMGNTRKEALKEILHRLHAGESPQRLKAAFRDAVGNVSPQEIAQLEDELVREGLPREELLGLCDLHLSLFEEALANTEVPTPPWHPVGILMAEHRELLRIAEKLNRLAQGQGSPEELAHIREHLEESERHYLREENVLFPMVEKHGVVEPPRVLWNEHQEIRKLKKGIQTAERGRLRELSVALGERLSSHFLKENRILFPTALQVIPEGEWHEIRAQFDEIGYCCFTPAAPVPPVTRSEPGPATEGRVRLPTGEFTVHELEAVLNTLPVDITFVDKDDTVRYFNQTKDRIFVRTPAVIGRKVQDCHPQKSVHIVDRILREFREGKRDEAEFWLPLQGKLVYIRYFPVRGTNGEYLGTVEVTQDIGPLQEISGERRLLDD
;
A
#
# COMPACT_ATOMS: atom_id res chain seq x y z
N MET A 1 -38.23 2.54 20.79
CA MET A 1 -37.88 3.89 21.30
C MET A 1 -36.44 4.28 20.98
N SER A 2 -35.44 3.39 21.13
CA SER A 2 -34.05 3.68 20.78
C SER A 2 -33.83 3.98 19.28
N GLU A 3 -34.42 3.19 18.36
CA GLU A 3 -34.33 3.43 16.91
C GLU A 3 -34.97 4.75 16.45
N MET A 4 -36.10 5.14 17.06
CA MET A 4 -36.79 6.39 16.73
C MET A 4 -35.97 7.63 17.09
N MET A 5 -35.16 7.57 18.16
CA MET A 5 -34.26 8.66 18.56
C MET A 5 -32.99 8.71 17.70
N GLY A 6 -32.52 7.57 17.19
CA GLY A 6 -31.39 7.52 16.25
C GLY A 6 -31.74 8.15 14.89
N ASN A 7 -32.97 7.95 14.42
CA ASN A 7 -33.41 8.47 13.13
C ASN A 7 -33.58 10.00 13.11
N THR A 8 -34.17 10.57 14.17
CA THR A 8 -34.32 12.04 14.31
C THR A 8 -32.98 12.76 14.45
N ARG A 9 -31.99 12.13 15.09
CA ARG A 9 -30.63 12.67 15.20
C ARG A 9 -29.92 12.70 13.84
N LYS A 10 -30.07 11.63 13.04
CA LYS A 10 -29.54 11.56 11.68
C LYS A 10 -30.15 12.63 10.76
N GLU A 11 -31.47 12.79 10.79
CA GLU A 11 -32.16 13.81 9.99
C GLU A 11 -31.71 15.24 10.36
N ALA A 12 -31.51 15.52 11.64
CA ALA A 12 -31.01 16.83 12.08
C ALA A 12 -29.56 17.10 11.65
N LEU A 13 -28.69 16.07 11.67
CA LEU A 13 -27.33 16.16 11.11
C LEU A 13 -27.35 16.46 9.61
N LYS A 14 -28.19 15.75 8.84
CA LYS A 14 -28.34 15.99 7.39
C LYS A 14 -28.80 17.42 7.09
N GLU A 15 -29.76 17.94 7.85
CA GLU A 15 -30.25 19.31 7.69
C GLU A 15 -29.14 20.35 7.96
N ILE A 16 -28.31 20.12 8.98
CA ILE A 16 -27.19 21.02 9.28
C ILE A 16 -26.15 20.99 8.16
N LEU A 17 -25.86 19.82 7.60
CA LEU A 17 -24.93 19.65 6.48
C LEU A 17 -25.45 20.36 5.22
N HIS A 18 -26.76 20.28 4.94
CA HIS A 18 -27.38 21.05 3.85
C HIS A 18 -27.32 22.56 4.06
N ARG A 19 -27.56 23.06 5.27
CA ARG A 19 -27.49 24.50 5.58
C ARG A 19 -26.07 25.04 5.50
N LEU A 20 -25.09 24.24 5.92
CA LEU A 20 -23.68 24.54 5.79
C LEU A 20 -23.29 24.66 4.30
N HIS A 21 -23.80 23.75 3.47
CA HIS A 21 -23.64 23.80 2.00
C HIS A 21 -24.32 25.03 1.36
N ALA A 22 -25.45 25.49 1.91
CA ALA A 22 -26.12 26.72 1.47
C ALA A 22 -25.34 28.02 1.82
N GLY A 23 -24.13 27.91 2.39
CA GLY A 23 -23.23 29.03 2.70
C GLY A 23 -23.44 29.64 4.08
N GLU A 24 -24.20 28.99 4.96
CA GLU A 24 -24.36 29.46 6.34
C GLU A 24 -23.06 29.25 7.14
N SER A 25 -22.69 30.24 7.96
CA SER A 25 -21.40 30.19 8.64
C SER A 25 -21.38 29.13 9.75
N PRO A 26 -20.26 28.41 9.95
CA PRO A 26 -20.17 27.33 10.93
C PRO A 26 -20.43 27.82 12.35
N GLN A 27 -20.02 29.05 12.66
CA GLN A 27 -20.20 29.65 13.97
C GLN A 27 -21.68 29.80 14.33
N ARG A 28 -22.58 29.98 13.35
CA ARG A 28 -24.03 30.05 13.56
C ARG A 28 -24.65 28.67 13.71
N LEU A 29 -24.12 27.69 12.99
CA LEU A 29 -24.58 26.30 13.03
C LEU A 29 -24.07 25.54 14.26
N LYS A 30 -23.01 26.02 14.94
CA LYS A 30 -22.40 25.36 16.11
C LYS A 30 -23.37 25.10 17.26
N ALA A 31 -24.29 26.04 17.52
CA ALA A 31 -25.31 25.89 18.57
C ALA A 31 -26.38 24.86 18.16
N ALA A 32 -26.90 24.96 16.93
CA ALA A 32 -27.87 24.01 16.38
C ALA A 32 -27.28 22.59 16.29
N PHE A 33 -25.99 22.49 15.96
CA PHE A 33 -25.22 21.26 15.97
C PHE A 33 -25.13 20.66 17.38
N ARG A 34 -24.70 21.43 18.39
CA ARG A 34 -24.67 20.94 19.77
C ARG A 34 -26.03 20.44 20.26
N ASP A 35 -27.09 21.19 20.01
CA ASP A 35 -28.44 20.88 20.50
C ASP A 35 -29.06 19.66 19.80
N ALA A 36 -28.86 19.52 18.48
CA ALA A 36 -29.42 18.41 17.73
C ALA A 36 -28.64 17.11 17.93
N VAL A 37 -27.35 17.21 18.26
CA VAL A 37 -26.42 16.13 17.98
C VAL A 37 -25.69 15.60 19.21
N GLY A 38 -25.52 16.33 20.33
CA GLY A 38 -24.87 15.77 21.54
C GLY A 38 -23.45 15.20 21.29
N ASN A 39 -23.09 14.07 21.92
CA ASN A 39 -21.79 13.40 21.72
C ASN A 39 -21.81 12.44 20.52
N VAL A 40 -21.23 12.83 19.38
CA VAL A 40 -21.10 11.97 18.17
C VAL A 40 -19.79 11.24 18.20
N SER A 41 -19.80 9.95 17.85
CA SER A 41 -18.55 9.23 17.61
C SER A 41 -18.01 9.55 16.21
N PRO A 42 -16.68 9.51 15.99
CA PRO A 42 -16.11 9.66 14.64
C PRO A 42 -16.70 8.70 13.60
N GLN A 43 -17.09 7.49 14.03
CA GLN A 43 -17.73 6.48 13.19
C GLN A 43 -19.13 6.89 12.73
N GLU A 44 -19.95 7.47 13.61
CA GLU A 44 -21.27 7.99 13.24
C GLU A 44 -21.15 9.07 12.16
N ILE A 45 -20.11 9.90 12.23
CA ILE A 45 -19.82 10.94 11.21
C ILE A 45 -19.47 10.27 9.88
N ALA A 46 -18.51 9.36 9.85
CA ALA A 46 -18.09 8.68 8.62
C ALA A 46 -19.25 7.93 7.95
N GLN A 47 -20.12 7.28 8.73
CA GLN A 47 -21.31 6.60 8.21
C GLN A 47 -22.35 7.55 7.62
N LEU A 48 -22.53 8.73 8.22
CA LEU A 48 -23.44 9.76 7.73
C LEU A 48 -22.96 10.36 6.40
N GLU A 49 -21.65 10.59 6.25
CA GLU A 49 -21.05 11.08 5.01
C GLU A 49 -21.23 10.06 3.87
N ASP A 50 -20.98 8.78 4.15
CA ASP A 50 -21.23 7.66 3.24
C ASP A 50 -22.70 7.61 2.74
N GLU A 51 -23.66 7.79 3.65
CA GLU A 51 -25.09 7.80 3.34
C GLU A 51 -25.46 9.00 2.44
N LEU A 52 -24.93 10.19 2.72
CA LEU A 52 -25.20 11.40 1.93
C LEU A 52 -24.68 11.30 0.49
N VAL A 53 -23.51 10.68 0.29
CA VAL A 53 -22.99 10.42 -1.05
C VAL A 53 -23.90 9.46 -1.82
N ARG A 54 -24.41 8.40 -1.16
CA ARG A 54 -25.35 7.45 -1.77
C ARG A 54 -26.68 8.11 -2.16
N GLU A 55 -27.09 9.15 -1.43
CA GLU A 55 -28.30 9.93 -1.69
C GLU A 55 -28.12 11.00 -2.78
N GLY A 56 -26.91 11.13 -3.35
CA GLY A 56 -26.65 11.94 -4.53
C GLY A 56 -25.90 13.25 -4.27
N LEU A 57 -25.38 13.47 -3.06
CA LEU A 57 -24.54 14.63 -2.77
C LEU A 57 -23.20 14.51 -3.53
N PRO A 58 -22.77 15.52 -4.31
CA PRO A 58 -21.49 15.50 -5.00
C PRO A 58 -20.32 15.37 -4.02
N ARG A 59 -19.42 14.41 -4.29
CA ARG A 59 -18.26 14.13 -3.42
C ARG A 59 -17.33 15.33 -3.23
N GLU A 60 -17.19 16.15 -4.26
CA GLU A 60 -16.38 17.37 -4.25
C GLU A 60 -16.89 18.41 -3.24
N GLU A 61 -18.19 18.43 -2.98
CA GLU A 61 -18.81 19.32 -1.99
C GLU A 61 -18.57 18.82 -0.56
N LEU A 62 -18.58 17.50 -0.35
CA LEU A 62 -18.19 16.86 0.93
C LEU A 62 -16.72 17.12 1.28
N LEU A 63 -15.83 17.08 0.29
CA LEU A 63 -14.40 17.35 0.43
C LEU A 63 -14.10 18.80 0.87
N GLY A 64 -14.87 19.79 0.37
CA GLY A 64 -14.77 21.19 0.78
C GLY A 64 -15.27 21.48 2.19
N LEU A 65 -16.04 20.55 2.77
CA LEU A 65 -16.68 20.68 4.07
C LEU A 65 -15.86 20.06 5.21
N CYS A 66 -14.83 19.24 4.95
CA CYS A 66 -14.03 18.62 6.01
C CYS A 66 -13.41 19.65 6.97
N ASP A 67 -12.85 20.76 6.47
CA ASP A 67 -12.26 21.80 7.35
C ASP A 67 -13.33 22.54 8.16
N LEU A 68 -14.53 22.64 7.60
CA LEU A 68 -15.67 23.36 8.17
C LEU A 68 -16.40 22.53 9.24
N HIS A 69 -16.56 21.23 8.97
CA HIS A 69 -17.03 20.20 9.90
C HIS A 69 -16.08 20.08 11.09
N LEU A 70 -14.77 19.98 10.87
CA LEU A 70 -13.80 19.88 11.96
C LEU A 70 -13.95 21.02 12.96
N SER A 71 -14.21 22.26 12.54
CA SER A 71 -14.45 23.38 13.48
C SER A 71 -15.70 23.21 14.37
N LEU A 72 -16.70 22.46 13.88
CA LEU A 72 -17.92 22.11 14.61
C LEU A 72 -17.68 20.90 15.52
N PHE A 73 -16.90 19.92 15.05
CA PHE A 73 -16.59 18.67 15.75
C PHE A 73 -15.38 18.77 16.68
N GLU A 74 -14.54 19.81 16.58
CA GLU A 74 -13.29 19.98 17.33
C GLU A 74 -13.51 19.88 18.84
N GLU A 75 -14.57 20.50 19.35
CA GLU A 75 -14.94 20.44 20.77
C GLU A 75 -15.46 19.06 21.18
N ALA A 76 -16.19 18.36 20.30
CA ALA A 76 -16.71 17.02 20.56
C ALA A 76 -15.62 15.95 20.47
N LEU A 77 -14.64 16.15 19.59
CA LEU A 77 -13.50 15.29 19.34
C LEU A 77 -12.35 15.56 20.33
N ALA A 78 -12.37 16.66 21.08
CA ALA A 78 -11.27 17.15 21.93
C ALA A 78 -10.74 16.12 22.95
N ASN A 79 -11.57 15.17 23.39
CA ASN A 79 -11.23 14.21 24.47
C ASN A 79 -10.95 12.77 24.00
N THR A 80 -10.83 12.50 22.70
CA THR A 80 -10.49 11.16 22.21
C THR A 80 -8.97 10.95 22.24
N GLU A 81 -8.39 10.74 23.42
CA GLU A 81 -7.08 10.08 23.46
C GLU A 81 -7.24 8.63 23.01
N VAL A 82 -6.35 8.21 22.13
CA VAL A 82 -6.33 6.85 21.58
C VAL A 82 -5.20 6.08 22.27
N PRO A 83 -5.46 5.37 23.38
CA PRO A 83 -4.42 4.64 24.08
C PRO A 83 -4.05 3.39 23.27
N THR A 84 -2.95 3.45 22.53
CA THR A 84 -2.39 2.30 21.83
C THR A 84 -1.14 1.78 22.53
N PRO A 85 -0.88 0.47 22.51
CA PRO A 85 0.43 -0.07 22.91
C PRO A 85 1.58 0.59 22.13
N PRO A 86 2.80 0.69 22.71
CA PRO A 86 3.93 1.36 22.02
C PRO A 86 4.36 0.73 20.69
N TRP A 87 4.05 -0.55 20.45
CA TRP A 87 4.34 -1.24 19.20
C TRP A 87 3.29 -1.01 18.09
N HIS A 88 2.13 -0.46 18.46
CA HIS A 88 0.94 -0.43 17.62
C HIS A 88 1.09 0.53 16.43
N PRO A 89 0.70 0.13 15.20
CA PRO A 89 0.83 0.96 14.00
C PRO A 89 0.28 2.40 14.14
N VAL A 90 -0.95 2.55 14.63
CA VAL A 90 -1.56 3.88 14.90
C VAL A 90 -0.71 4.74 15.84
N GLY A 91 -0.17 4.17 16.91
CA GLY A 91 0.66 4.92 17.86
C GLY A 91 1.96 5.44 17.23
N ILE A 92 2.52 4.70 16.27
CA ILE A 92 3.71 5.10 15.51
C ILE A 92 3.38 6.27 14.58
N LEU A 93 2.28 6.17 13.81
CA LEU A 93 1.83 7.25 12.93
C LEU A 93 1.58 8.54 13.73
N MET A 94 0.86 8.45 14.86
CA MET A 94 0.65 9.60 15.75
C MET A 94 1.95 10.18 16.32
N ALA A 95 2.97 9.34 16.56
CA ALA A 95 4.27 9.83 17.00
C ALA A 95 5.00 10.57 15.87
N GLU A 96 4.91 10.08 14.64
CA GLU A 96 5.46 10.74 13.46
C GLU A 96 4.74 12.06 13.13
N HIS A 97 3.43 12.16 13.34
CA HIS A 97 2.67 13.42 13.20
C HIS A 97 3.28 14.52 14.07
N ARG A 98 3.63 14.20 15.32
CA ARG A 98 4.26 15.16 16.25
C ARG A 98 5.61 15.64 15.75
N GLU A 99 6.43 14.75 15.19
CA GLU A 99 7.72 15.15 14.63
C GLU A 99 7.56 15.96 13.34
N LEU A 100 6.62 15.58 12.46
CA LEU A 100 6.35 16.31 11.22
C LEU A 100 5.85 17.73 11.47
N LEU A 101 4.99 17.94 12.47
CA LEU A 101 4.57 19.27 12.88
C LEU A 101 5.75 20.11 13.41
N ARG A 102 6.65 19.51 14.22
CA ARG A 102 7.87 20.20 14.67
C ARG A 102 8.82 20.53 13.51
N ILE A 103 8.92 19.65 12.51
CA ILE A 103 9.68 19.88 11.28
C ILE A 103 9.09 21.06 10.51
N ALA A 104 7.76 21.13 10.38
CA ALA A 104 7.07 22.25 9.73
C ALA A 104 7.27 23.58 10.48
N GLU A 105 7.21 23.58 11.81
CA GLU A 105 7.50 24.76 12.64
C GLU A 105 8.96 25.23 12.48
N LYS A 106 9.92 24.30 12.47
CA LYS A 106 11.32 24.59 12.20
C LYS A 106 11.51 25.17 10.81
N LEU A 107 10.89 24.58 9.79
CA LEU A 107 10.91 25.09 8.42
C LEU A 107 10.42 26.54 8.34
N ASN A 108 9.32 26.85 9.03
CA ASN A 108 8.76 28.20 9.05
C ASN A 108 9.75 29.21 9.67
N ARG A 109 10.40 28.87 10.79
CA ARG A 109 11.45 29.72 11.39
C ARG A 109 12.64 29.92 10.44
N LEU A 110 13.11 28.86 9.79
CA LEU A 110 14.20 28.94 8.81
C LEU A 110 13.82 29.81 7.61
N ALA A 111 12.58 29.70 7.12
CA ALA A 111 12.09 30.51 6.01
C ALA A 111 11.99 32.01 6.38
N GLN A 112 11.80 32.34 7.66
CA GLN A 112 11.88 33.70 8.18
C GLN A 112 13.32 34.21 8.37
N GLY A 113 14.33 33.36 8.15
CA GLY A 113 15.75 33.70 8.29
C GLY A 113 16.33 33.42 9.67
N GLN A 114 15.64 32.63 10.51
CA GLN A 114 16.08 32.27 11.85
C GLN A 114 16.79 30.91 11.86
N GLY A 115 17.86 30.76 11.08
CA GLY A 115 18.76 29.60 11.13
C GLY A 115 19.65 29.46 9.89
N SER A 116 20.34 28.33 9.78
CA SER A 116 21.42 28.12 8.81
C SER A 116 20.97 27.38 7.53
N PRO A 117 21.72 27.51 6.42
CA PRO A 117 21.50 26.71 5.21
C PRO A 117 21.59 25.21 5.45
N GLU A 118 22.46 24.76 6.36
CA GLU A 118 22.62 23.34 6.73
C GLU A 118 21.38 22.81 7.46
N GLU A 119 20.80 23.60 8.37
CA GLU A 119 19.54 23.24 9.02
C GLU A 119 18.40 23.11 8.00
N LEU A 120 18.36 24.00 7.00
CA LEU A 120 17.37 23.93 5.92
C LEU A 120 17.56 22.69 5.04
N ALA A 121 18.80 22.32 4.72
CA ALA A 121 19.10 21.11 3.97
C ALA A 121 18.64 19.86 4.73
N HIS A 122 18.87 19.80 6.04
CA HIS A 122 18.43 18.70 6.88
C HIS A 122 16.90 18.60 6.99
N ILE A 123 16.21 19.74 7.09
CA ILE A 123 14.74 19.76 7.05
C ILE A 123 14.21 19.26 5.70
N ARG A 124 14.86 19.60 4.59
CA ARG A 124 14.51 19.12 3.26
C ARG A 124 14.65 17.60 3.15
N GLU A 125 15.72 17.03 3.68
CA GLU A 125 15.92 15.58 3.76
C GLU A 125 14.82 14.91 4.60
N HIS A 126 14.50 15.46 5.78
CA HIS A 126 13.39 14.94 6.60
C HIS A 126 12.03 14.99 5.88
N LEU A 127 11.76 16.04 5.12
CA LEU A 127 10.54 16.10 4.32
C LEU A 127 10.55 15.01 3.24
N GLU A 128 11.67 14.73 2.58
CA GLU A 128 11.75 13.63 1.61
C GLU A 128 11.50 12.27 2.27
N GLU A 129 12.20 11.99 3.38
CA GLU A 129 12.07 10.74 4.15
C GLU A 129 10.66 10.54 4.75
N SER A 130 9.90 11.62 4.96
CA SER A 130 8.49 11.52 5.40
C SER A 130 7.59 10.77 4.42
N GLU A 131 8.04 10.49 3.20
CA GLU A 131 7.29 9.69 2.23
C GLU A 131 6.91 8.30 2.76
N ARG A 132 7.77 7.68 3.58
CA ARG A 132 7.48 6.37 4.19
C ARG A 132 6.28 6.38 5.12
N HIS A 133 5.93 7.54 5.71
CA HIS A 133 4.71 7.70 6.50
C HIS A 133 3.47 7.49 5.63
N TYR A 134 3.33 8.31 4.59
CA TYR A 134 2.19 8.25 3.68
C TYR A 134 2.11 6.90 2.96
N LEU A 135 3.24 6.29 2.58
CA LEU A 135 3.23 4.96 1.93
C LEU A 135 2.66 3.86 2.83
N ARG A 136 2.91 3.91 4.14
CA ARG A 136 2.34 2.94 5.10
C ARG A 136 0.84 3.14 5.27
N GLU A 137 0.38 4.38 5.24
CA GLU A 137 -1.05 4.67 5.28
C GLU A 137 -1.75 4.21 4.00
N GLU A 138 -1.22 4.65 2.86
CA GLU A 138 -1.76 4.41 1.53
C GLU A 138 -1.80 2.94 1.11
N ASN A 139 -0.74 2.18 1.40
CA ASN A 139 -0.60 0.81 0.89
C ASN A 139 -0.99 -0.25 1.93
N VAL A 140 -1.24 0.14 3.18
CA VAL A 140 -1.56 -0.81 4.26
C VAL A 140 -2.76 -0.35 5.08
N LEU A 141 -2.69 0.79 5.77
CA LEU A 141 -3.78 1.19 6.68
C LEU A 141 -5.09 1.45 5.93
N PHE A 142 -5.05 2.21 4.84
CA PHE A 142 -6.21 2.58 4.03
C PHE A 142 -6.90 1.34 3.45
N PRO A 143 -6.22 0.41 2.73
CA PRO A 143 -6.83 -0.83 2.27
C PRO A 143 -7.46 -1.66 3.39
N MET A 144 -6.84 -1.68 4.59
CA MET A 144 -7.36 -2.43 5.72
C MET A 144 -8.63 -1.79 6.29
N VAL A 145 -8.68 -0.46 6.40
CA VAL A 145 -9.88 0.27 6.80
C VAL A 145 -11.02 0.10 5.76
N GLU A 146 -10.69 0.16 4.47
CA GLU A 146 -11.62 -0.05 3.35
C GLU A 146 -12.20 -1.47 3.33
N LYS A 147 -11.37 -2.48 3.58
CA LYS A 147 -11.77 -3.90 3.70
C LYS A 147 -12.84 -4.09 4.77
N HIS A 148 -12.84 -3.27 5.81
CA HIS A 148 -13.83 -3.27 6.90
C HIS A 148 -14.98 -2.27 6.68
N GLY A 149 -15.15 -1.77 5.46
CA GLY A 149 -16.35 -1.04 5.02
C GLY A 149 -16.30 0.48 5.17
N VAL A 150 -15.13 1.07 5.45
CA VAL A 150 -14.96 2.53 5.58
C VAL A 150 -14.11 3.04 4.41
N VAL A 151 -14.75 3.65 3.41
CA VAL A 151 -14.12 3.96 2.11
C VAL A 151 -13.87 5.45 1.89
N GLU A 152 -14.78 6.34 2.32
CA GLU A 152 -14.63 7.76 2.02
C GLU A 152 -13.45 8.43 2.75
N PRO A 153 -13.22 8.24 4.07
CA PRO A 153 -12.12 8.91 4.76
C PRO A 153 -10.73 8.60 4.17
N PRO A 154 -10.35 7.33 3.89
CA PRO A 154 -9.09 7.02 3.20
C PRO A 154 -8.92 7.73 1.85
N ARG A 155 -9.99 7.78 1.04
CA ARG A 155 -9.97 8.42 -0.28
C ARG A 155 -9.75 9.93 -0.20
N VAL A 156 -10.37 10.60 0.77
CA VAL A 156 -10.16 12.03 1.02
C VAL A 156 -8.70 12.28 1.40
N LEU A 157 -8.19 11.52 2.37
CA LEU A 157 -6.83 11.66 2.90
C LEU A 157 -5.76 11.40 1.84
N TRP A 158 -5.97 10.41 0.97
CA TRP A 158 -5.10 10.16 -0.18
C TRP A 158 -4.93 11.39 -1.08
N ASN A 159 -6.02 12.08 -1.39
CA ASN A 159 -5.94 13.31 -2.19
C ASN A 159 -5.17 14.41 -1.46
N GLU A 160 -5.31 14.50 -0.13
CA GLU A 160 -4.53 15.44 0.68
C GLU A 160 -3.03 15.13 0.65
N HIS A 161 -2.64 13.85 0.64
CA HIS A 161 -1.25 13.44 0.49
C HIS A 161 -0.64 13.94 -0.81
N GLN A 162 -1.41 13.95 -1.92
CA GLN A 162 -0.94 14.49 -3.19
C GLN A 162 -0.64 15.99 -3.11
N GLU A 163 -1.50 16.76 -2.42
CA GLU A 163 -1.26 18.18 -2.19
C GLU A 163 -0.06 18.42 -1.27
N ILE A 164 0.11 17.62 -0.22
CA ILE A 164 1.27 17.67 0.66
C ILE A 164 2.56 17.37 -0.13
N ARG A 165 2.56 16.36 -1.01
CA ARG A 165 3.69 16.03 -1.89
C ARG A 165 4.05 17.18 -2.83
N LYS A 166 3.05 17.87 -3.41
CA LYS A 166 3.29 19.06 -4.24
C LYS A 166 3.97 20.18 -3.45
N LEU A 167 3.52 20.44 -2.23
CA LEU A 167 4.13 21.44 -1.33
C LEU A 167 5.57 21.04 -0.97
N LYS A 168 5.79 19.80 -0.53
CA LYS A 168 7.11 19.23 -0.25
C LYS A 168 8.06 19.41 -1.44
N LYS A 169 7.63 19.03 -2.64
CA LYS A 169 8.42 19.18 -3.88
C LYS A 169 8.75 20.64 -4.18
N GLY A 170 7.79 21.54 -3.97
CA GLY A 170 8.03 22.98 -4.10
C GLY A 170 9.09 23.50 -3.13
N ILE A 171 9.06 23.02 -1.89
CA ILE A 171 10.03 23.39 -0.84
C ILE A 171 11.45 22.94 -1.22
N GLN A 172 11.61 21.78 -1.88
CA GLN A 172 12.92 21.24 -2.27
C GLN A 172 13.75 22.15 -3.18
N THR A 173 13.11 23.07 -3.92
CA THR A 173 13.81 23.98 -4.84
C THR A 173 13.52 25.45 -4.56
N ALA A 174 12.73 25.77 -3.54
CA ALA A 174 12.28 27.14 -3.30
C ALA A 174 13.39 28.04 -2.74
N GLU A 175 13.47 29.25 -3.28
CA GLU A 175 14.21 30.38 -2.73
C GLU A 175 13.44 31.08 -1.60
N ARG A 176 14.10 31.96 -0.84
CA ARG A 176 13.63 32.49 0.46
C ARG A 176 12.19 33.04 0.47
N GLY A 177 11.80 33.82 -0.55
CA GLY A 177 10.44 34.40 -0.63
C GLY A 177 9.36 33.32 -0.79
N ARG A 178 9.52 32.46 -1.80
CA ARG A 178 8.61 31.33 -2.07
C ARG A 178 8.65 30.27 -0.97
N LEU A 179 9.81 30.06 -0.35
CA LEU A 179 9.99 29.14 0.77
C LEU A 179 9.12 29.54 1.96
N ARG A 180 9.00 30.84 2.24
CA ARG A 180 8.14 31.34 3.32
C ARG A 180 6.68 30.99 3.07
N GLU A 181 6.16 31.30 1.88
CA GLU A 181 4.79 30.98 1.50
C GLU A 181 4.50 29.47 1.59
N LEU A 182 5.38 28.64 1.01
CA LEU A 182 5.23 27.19 1.03
C LEU A 182 5.36 26.59 2.43
N SER A 183 6.21 27.17 3.30
CA SER A 183 6.38 26.70 4.68
C SER A 183 5.13 26.92 5.53
N VAL A 184 4.43 28.04 5.34
CA VAL A 184 3.17 28.34 6.01
C VAL A 184 2.09 27.39 5.51
N ALA A 185 1.95 27.27 4.19
CA ALA A 185 0.97 26.39 3.57
C ALA A 185 1.16 24.91 3.96
N LEU A 186 2.41 24.44 4.04
CA LEU A 186 2.70 23.08 4.50
C LEU A 186 2.30 22.88 5.96
N GLY A 187 2.64 23.83 6.84
CA GLY A 187 2.28 23.73 8.26
C GLY A 187 0.78 23.68 8.50
N GLU A 188 0.01 24.55 7.82
CA GLU A 188 -1.45 24.55 7.87
C GLU A 188 -2.03 23.24 7.33
N ARG A 189 -1.49 22.76 6.19
CA ARG A 189 -1.98 21.53 5.57
C ARG A 189 -1.72 20.30 6.42
N LEU A 190 -0.50 20.14 6.94
CA LEU A 190 -0.16 19.03 7.85
C LEU A 190 -1.00 19.08 9.12
N SER A 191 -1.22 20.27 9.69
CA SER A 191 -2.01 20.40 10.91
C SER A 191 -3.47 20.01 10.70
N SER A 192 -4.10 20.44 9.60
CA SER A 192 -5.47 20.04 9.28
C SER A 192 -5.56 18.54 8.97
N HIS A 193 -4.60 18.03 8.18
CA HIS A 193 -4.56 16.64 7.77
C HIS A 193 -4.40 15.67 8.96
N PHE A 194 -3.39 15.88 9.81
CA PHE A 194 -3.16 15.03 10.98
C PHE A 194 -4.27 15.14 12.03
N LEU A 195 -5.02 16.25 12.05
CA LEU A 195 -6.21 16.36 12.90
C LEU A 195 -7.29 15.39 12.43
N LYS A 196 -7.54 15.29 11.12
CA LYS A 196 -8.47 14.31 10.52
C LYS A 196 -8.06 12.89 10.85
N GLU A 197 -6.77 12.59 10.71
CA GLU A 197 -6.29 11.24 10.98
C GLU A 197 -6.40 10.86 12.46
N ASN A 198 -5.87 11.71 13.34
CA ASN A 198 -5.85 11.46 14.77
C ASN A 198 -7.25 11.37 15.39
N ARG A 199 -8.21 12.15 14.87
CA ARG A 199 -9.55 12.28 15.46
C ARG A 199 -10.63 11.49 14.73
N ILE A 200 -10.41 11.15 13.45
CA ILE A 200 -11.42 10.47 12.63
C ILE A 200 -10.90 9.13 12.15
N LEU A 201 -9.82 9.11 11.35
CA LEU A 201 -9.34 7.87 10.73
C LEU A 201 -8.90 6.85 11.77
N PHE A 202 -8.01 7.21 12.69
CA PHE A 202 -7.41 6.27 13.64
C PHE A 202 -8.41 5.70 14.64
N PRO A 203 -9.30 6.51 15.27
CA PRO A 203 -10.36 5.95 16.10
C PRO A 203 -11.29 5.01 15.32
N THR A 204 -11.61 5.35 14.07
CA THR A 204 -12.44 4.50 13.21
C THR A 204 -11.71 3.18 12.90
N ALA A 205 -10.45 3.25 12.51
CA ALA A 205 -9.62 2.08 12.22
C ALA A 205 -9.56 1.11 13.41
N LEU A 206 -9.34 1.62 14.62
CA LEU A 206 -9.31 0.82 15.85
C LEU A 206 -10.64 0.17 16.22
N GLN A 207 -11.76 0.73 15.74
CA GLN A 207 -13.08 0.15 15.97
C GLN A 207 -13.43 -0.93 14.94
N VAL A 208 -13.03 -0.74 13.68
CA VAL A 208 -13.43 -1.64 12.59
C VAL A 208 -12.43 -2.77 12.34
N ILE A 209 -11.14 -2.55 12.60
CA ILE A 209 -10.08 -3.54 12.39
C ILE A 209 -9.97 -4.44 13.64
N PRO A 210 -10.15 -5.76 13.50
CA PRO A 210 -10.00 -6.70 14.61
C PRO A 210 -8.58 -6.70 15.20
N GLU A 211 -8.47 -6.91 16.51
CA GLU A 211 -7.18 -6.90 17.24
C GLU A 211 -6.10 -7.80 16.57
N GLY A 212 -6.52 -8.95 16.04
CA GLY A 212 -5.63 -9.92 15.39
C GLY A 212 -5.01 -9.46 14.07
N GLU A 213 -5.62 -8.50 13.35
CA GLU A 213 -5.13 -7.99 12.07
C GLU A 213 -4.01 -6.95 12.25
N TRP A 214 -3.90 -6.30 13.42
CA TRP A 214 -2.89 -5.26 13.67
C TRP A 214 -1.45 -5.77 13.66
N HIS A 215 -1.23 -7.04 13.95
CA HIS A 215 0.09 -7.67 13.84
C HIS A 215 0.53 -7.82 12.38
N GLU A 216 -0.40 -8.11 11.48
CA GLU A 216 -0.15 -8.19 10.04
C GLU A 216 0.13 -6.79 9.47
N ILE A 217 -0.70 -5.80 9.85
CA ILE A 217 -0.48 -4.39 9.50
C ILE A 217 0.91 -3.94 9.97
N ARG A 218 1.29 -4.33 11.19
CA ARG A 218 2.62 -3.99 11.73
C ARG A 218 3.75 -4.62 10.93
N ALA A 219 3.63 -5.88 10.51
CA ALA A 219 4.64 -6.54 9.69
C ALA A 219 4.78 -5.86 8.32
N GLN A 220 3.66 -5.50 7.66
CA GLN A 220 3.69 -4.78 6.39
C GLN A 220 4.26 -3.35 6.53
N PHE A 221 4.02 -2.67 7.67
CA PHE A 221 4.70 -1.42 7.99
C PHE A 221 6.22 -1.60 8.10
N ASP A 222 6.68 -2.69 8.73
CA ASP A 222 8.11 -2.99 8.86
C ASP A 222 8.77 -3.26 7.49
N GLU A 223 8.05 -3.84 6.52
CA GLU A 223 8.52 -4.07 5.15
C GLU A 223 8.68 -2.77 4.34
N ILE A 224 7.74 -1.82 4.50
CA ILE A 224 7.83 -0.49 3.86
C ILE A 224 8.93 0.36 4.51
N GLY A 225 9.11 0.20 5.83
CA GLY A 225 10.07 0.92 6.63
C GLY A 225 9.55 2.24 7.21
N TYR A 226 10.42 2.91 7.97
CA TYR A 226 10.06 4.05 8.83
C TYR A 226 10.85 5.30 8.47
N CYS A 227 10.29 6.47 8.82
CA CYS A 227 10.98 7.75 8.68
C CYS A 227 12.22 7.78 9.58
N CYS A 228 13.25 8.54 9.19
CA CYS A 228 14.48 8.66 9.99
C CYS A 228 14.26 9.26 11.39
N PHE A 229 13.14 9.96 11.60
CA PHE A 229 12.73 10.56 12.87
C PHE A 229 11.65 9.75 13.59
N THR A 230 11.26 8.58 13.08
CA THR A 230 10.28 7.71 13.74
C THR A 230 10.85 7.23 15.09
N PRO A 231 10.16 7.46 16.21
CA PRO A 231 10.60 6.96 17.51
C PRO A 231 10.69 5.43 17.52
N ALA A 232 11.69 4.89 18.22
CA ALA A 232 11.87 3.45 18.34
C ALA A 232 10.64 2.81 19.00
N ALA A 233 9.94 1.98 18.23
CA ALA A 233 8.81 1.18 18.70
C ALA A 233 9.29 -0.23 19.07
N PRO A 234 8.85 -0.81 20.18
CA PRO A 234 9.18 -2.19 20.53
C PRO A 234 8.58 -3.16 19.51
N VAL A 235 9.19 -4.33 19.38
CA VAL A 235 8.67 -5.43 18.57
C VAL A 235 7.30 -5.86 19.14
N PRO A 236 6.27 -6.08 18.29
CA PRO A 236 4.99 -6.57 18.78
C PRO A 236 5.15 -7.92 19.49
N PRO A 237 4.33 -8.21 20.53
CA PRO A 237 4.31 -9.52 21.15
C PRO A 237 3.93 -10.57 20.09
N VAL A 238 4.65 -11.70 20.06
CA VAL A 238 4.46 -12.74 19.05
C VAL A 238 3.10 -13.43 19.25
N THR A 239 2.11 -13.05 18.47
CA THR A 239 0.91 -13.82 18.20
C THR A 239 1.10 -14.48 16.84
N ARG A 240 1.53 -15.74 16.85
CA ARG A 240 1.43 -16.57 15.64
C ARG A 240 -0.06 -16.77 15.35
N SER A 241 -0.60 -15.99 14.43
CA SER A 241 -1.78 -16.41 13.67
C SER A 241 -1.32 -17.60 12.83
N GLU A 242 -1.66 -18.81 13.28
CA GLU A 242 -1.52 -19.99 12.42
C GLU A 242 -2.35 -19.74 11.15
N PRO A 243 -1.83 -20.03 9.95
CA PRO A 243 -2.63 -19.95 8.74
C PRO A 243 -3.87 -20.83 8.97
N GLY A 244 -5.04 -20.19 8.98
CA GLY A 244 -6.32 -20.86 9.16
C GLY A 244 -6.47 -22.00 8.14
N PRO A 245 -7.26 -23.04 8.48
CA PRO A 245 -7.37 -24.24 7.66
C PRO A 245 -7.68 -23.88 6.21
N ALA A 246 -7.01 -24.56 5.28
CA ALA A 246 -7.22 -24.41 3.85
C ALA A 246 -8.71 -24.54 3.52
N THR A 247 -9.33 -23.44 3.10
CA THR A 247 -10.65 -23.46 2.48
C THR A 247 -10.53 -24.25 1.18
N GLU A 248 -11.33 -25.32 1.05
CA GLU A 248 -11.28 -26.28 -0.06
C GLU A 248 -11.12 -25.56 -1.42
N GLY A 249 -10.01 -25.84 -2.12
CA GLY A 249 -9.76 -25.38 -3.50
C GLY A 249 -8.93 -24.11 -3.68
N ARG A 250 -8.47 -23.44 -2.60
CA ARG A 250 -7.57 -22.27 -2.68
C ARG A 250 -6.15 -22.56 -2.22
N VAL A 251 -5.17 -22.08 -2.99
CA VAL A 251 -3.74 -22.01 -2.67
C VAL A 251 -3.47 -20.66 -2.02
N ARG A 252 -3.07 -20.68 -0.75
CA ARG A 252 -2.66 -19.47 0.00
C ARG A 252 -1.15 -19.28 -0.08
N LEU A 253 -0.74 -18.09 -0.47
CA LEU A 253 0.64 -17.61 -0.50
C LEU A 253 0.80 -16.47 0.51
N PRO A 254 2.03 -16.09 0.91
CA PRO A 254 2.23 -15.00 1.85
C PRO A 254 1.65 -13.65 1.40
N THR A 255 1.54 -13.42 0.08
CA THR A 255 1.10 -12.15 -0.52
C THR A 255 -0.31 -12.21 -1.13
N GLY A 256 -1.07 -13.27 -0.88
CA GLY A 256 -2.43 -13.42 -1.41
C GLY A 256 -2.86 -14.87 -1.57
N GLU A 257 -3.99 -15.09 -2.25
CA GLU A 257 -4.50 -16.43 -2.52
C GLU A 257 -5.07 -16.55 -3.94
N PHE A 258 -4.98 -17.76 -4.48
CA PHE A 258 -5.55 -18.14 -5.77
C PHE A 258 -6.38 -19.41 -5.60
N THR A 259 -7.44 -19.58 -6.37
CA THR A 259 -7.90 -20.92 -6.72
C THR A 259 -6.87 -21.62 -7.60
N VAL A 260 -6.86 -22.96 -7.62
CA VAL A 260 -5.96 -23.71 -8.52
C VAL A 260 -6.13 -23.29 -9.98
N HIS A 261 -7.37 -23.01 -10.40
CA HIS A 261 -7.69 -22.54 -11.75
C HIS A 261 -7.12 -21.14 -12.04
N GLU A 262 -7.23 -20.20 -11.10
CA GLU A 262 -6.63 -18.86 -11.25
C GLU A 262 -5.10 -18.93 -11.34
N LEU A 263 -4.46 -19.76 -10.52
CA LEU A 263 -3.01 -19.95 -10.55
C LEU A 263 -2.54 -20.51 -11.91
N GLU A 264 -3.25 -21.51 -12.45
CA GLU A 264 -2.95 -22.06 -13.78
C GLU A 264 -3.14 -21.00 -14.88
N ALA A 265 -4.24 -20.24 -14.83
CA ALA A 265 -4.52 -19.20 -15.82
C ALA A 265 -3.46 -18.09 -15.80
N VAL A 266 -3.02 -17.65 -14.61
CA VAL A 266 -1.94 -16.66 -14.46
C VAL A 266 -0.65 -17.20 -15.09
N LEU A 267 -0.22 -18.41 -14.75
CA LEU A 267 1.01 -19.02 -15.27
C LEU A 267 0.98 -19.21 -16.79
N ASN A 268 -0.19 -19.53 -17.36
CA ASN A 268 -0.36 -19.66 -18.82
C ASN A 268 -0.42 -18.32 -19.57
N THR A 269 -0.68 -17.21 -18.86
CA THR A 269 -0.77 -15.86 -19.44
C THR A 269 0.57 -15.13 -19.49
N LEU A 270 1.54 -15.54 -18.68
CA LEU A 270 2.88 -14.94 -18.68
C LEU A 270 3.52 -15.00 -20.08
N PRO A 271 4.26 -13.96 -20.51
CA PRO A 271 4.92 -13.92 -21.82
C PRO A 271 6.21 -14.76 -21.85
N VAL A 272 6.25 -15.85 -21.08
CA VAL A 272 7.38 -16.77 -20.95
C VAL A 272 6.88 -18.21 -20.78
N ASP A 273 7.62 -19.16 -21.34
CA ASP A 273 7.42 -20.58 -21.07
C ASP A 273 8.19 -20.97 -19.81
N ILE A 274 7.53 -21.67 -18.91
CA ILE A 274 8.06 -22.17 -17.65
C ILE A 274 8.06 -23.70 -17.70
N THR A 275 9.15 -24.30 -17.24
CA THR A 275 9.23 -25.73 -16.87
C THR A 275 9.87 -25.83 -15.49
N PHE A 276 9.20 -26.51 -14.55
CA PHE A 276 9.75 -26.78 -13.22
C PHE A 276 10.16 -28.24 -13.09
N VAL A 277 11.39 -28.42 -12.61
CA VAL A 277 12.01 -29.70 -12.28
C VAL A 277 12.28 -29.70 -10.78
N ASP A 278 11.83 -30.73 -10.06
CA ASP A 278 12.01 -30.79 -8.61
C ASP A 278 13.46 -31.11 -8.18
N LYS A 279 13.68 -31.14 -6.87
CA LYS A 279 14.95 -31.51 -6.24
C LYS A 279 15.46 -32.90 -6.63
N ASP A 280 14.61 -33.77 -7.15
CA ASP A 280 14.97 -35.13 -7.58
C ASP A 280 15.20 -35.17 -9.10
N ASP A 281 15.36 -34.01 -9.75
CA ASP A 281 15.56 -33.85 -11.19
C ASP A 281 14.38 -34.37 -12.03
N THR A 282 13.18 -34.37 -11.45
CA THR A 282 11.94 -34.86 -12.07
C THR A 282 11.09 -33.70 -12.56
N VAL A 283 10.64 -33.75 -13.81
CA VAL A 283 9.75 -32.72 -14.38
C VAL A 283 8.39 -32.77 -13.67
N ARG A 284 8.00 -31.67 -13.02
CA ARG A 284 6.75 -31.59 -12.23
C ARG A 284 5.69 -30.71 -12.85
N TYR A 285 6.10 -29.68 -13.57
CA TYR A 285 5.16 -28.72 -14.12
C TYR A 285 5.72 -28.04 -15.36
N PHE A 286 4.83 -27.64 -16.26
CA PHE A 286 5.10 -26.67 -17.30
C PHE A 286 3.81 -25.89 -17.60
N ASN A 287 3.92 -24.61 -17.95
CA ASN A 287 2.75 -23.81 -18.38
C ASN A 287 2.44 -24.03 -19.87
N GLN A 288 1.21 -23.75 -20.28
CA GLN A 288 0.75 -23.86 -21.67
C GLN A 288 0.44 -22.48 -22.23
N THR A 289 1.48 -21.76 -22.64
CA THR A 289 1.32 -20.50 -23.38
C THR A 289 0.82 -20.80 -24.81
N LYS A 290 0.11 -19.85 -25.41
CA LYS A 290 -0.40 -20.00 -26.80
C LYS A 290 0.72 -20.13 -27.83
N ASP A 291 1.85 -19.46 -27.59
CA ASP A 291 2.97 -19.33 -28.53
C ASP A 291 4.24 -20.07 -28.06
N ARG A 292 4.06 -21.12 -27.24
CA ARG A 292 5.14 -21.90 -26.63
C ARG A 292 6.20 -22.30 -27.64
N ILE A 293 7.46 -21.98 -27.34
CA ILE A 293 8.59 -22.15 -28.25
C ILE A 293 9.03 -23.61 -28.32
N PHE A 294 9.07 -24.29 -27.17
CA PHE A 294 9.41 -25.71 -27.08
C PHE A 294 8.21 -26.54 -26.68
N VAL A 295 7.70 -27.34 -27.61
CA VAL A 295 6.55 -28.23 -27.37
C VAL A 295 6.82 -29.15 -26.18
N ARG A 296 5.89 -29.14 -25.21
CA ARG A 296 5.83 -30.10 -24.11
C ARG A 296 4.49 -30.82 -24.16
N THR A 297 4.49 -32.10 -23.83
CA THR A 297 3.27 -32.90 -23.68
C THR A 297 3.15 -33.36 -22.24
N PRO A 298 1.93 -33.61 -21.72
CA PRO A 298 1.74 -34.13 -20.37
C PRO A 298 2.55 -35.41 -20.07
N ALA A 299 2.91 -36.19 -21.10
CA ALA A 299 3.77 -37.36 -20.98
C ALA A 299 5.20 -37.06 -20.47
N VAL A 300 5.63 -35.79 -20.44
CA VAL A 300 6.92 -35.40 -19.85
C VAL A 300 6.87 -35.32 -18.32
N ILE A 301 5.69 -35.15 -17.73
CA ILE A 301 5.53 -35.06 -16.28
C ILE A 301 5.94 -36.39 -15.63
N GLY A 302 6.80 -36.31 -14.61
CA GLY A 302 7.35 -37.48 -13.93
C GLY A 302 8.61 -38.08 -14.57
N ARG A 303 9.03 -37.60 -15.75
CA ARG A 303 10.31 -38.02 -16.36
C ARG A 303 11.49 -37.30 -15.72
N LYS A 304 12.66 -37.94 -15.75
CA LYS A 304 13.92 -37.28 -15.42
C LYS A 304 14.29 -36.28 -16.50
N VAL A 305 14.81 -35.13 -16.09
CA VAL A 305 15.21 -34.05 -17.02
C VAL A 305 16.33 -34.51 -17.96
N GLN A 306 17.21 -35.41 -17.52
CA GLN A 306 18.25 -36.03 -18.34
C GLN A 306 17.66 -36.78 -19.54
N ASP A 307 16.56 -37.51 -19.34
CA ASP A 307 15.89 -38.29 -20.40
C ASP A 307 15.12 -37.40 -21.41
N CYS A 308 14.99 -36.12 -21.09
CA CYS A 308 14.32 -35.12 -21.95
C CYS A 308 15.31 -34.41 -22.88
N HIS A 309 16.61 -34.71 -22.79
CA HIS A 309 17.67 -34.08 -23.56
C HIS A 309 18.46 -35.10 -24.40
N PRO A 310 19.03 -34.71 -25.55
CA PRO A 310 19.93 -35.57 -26.32
C PRO A 310 21.18 -35.94 -25.50
N GLN A 311 21.70 -37.17 -25.69
CA GLN A 311 22.87 -37.69 -24.93
C GLN A 311 24.08 -36.72 -24.91
N LYS A 312 24.33 -36.02 -26.02
CA LYS A 312 25.41 -35.03 -26.14
C LYS A 312 25.28 -33.83 -25.20
N SER A 313 24.10 -33.56 -24.65
CA SER A 313 23.80 -32.39 -23.80
C SER A 313 23.56 -32.75 -22.33
N VAL A 314 23.39 -34.04 -21.99
CA VAL A 314 23.10 -34.50 -20.62
C VAL A 314 24.18 -34.07 -19.64
N HIS A 315 25.45 -34.15 -20.03
CA HIS A 315 26.57 -33.73 -19.17
C HIS A 315 26.53 -32.23 -18.80
N ILE A 316 25.94 -31.39 -19.66
CA ILE A 316 25.75 -29.95 -19.39
C ILE A 316 24.61 -29.77 -18.39
N VAL A 317 23.50 -30.49 -18.59
CA VAL A 317 22.34 -30.49 -17.68
C VAL A 317 22.78 -30.90 -16.27
N ASP A 318 23.48 -32.04 -16.14
CA ASP A 318 23.96 -32.54 -14.85
C ASP A 318 24.95 -31.58 -14.17
N ARG A 319 25.77 -30.87 -14.96
CA ARG A 319 26.66 -29.85 -14.44
C ARG A 319 25.88 -28.67 -13.85
N ILE A 320 24.89 -28.16 -14.57
CA ILE A 320 24.06 -27.03 -14.11
C ILE A 320 23.32 -27.40 -12.83
N LEU A 321 22.62 -28.56 -12.82
CA LEU A 321 21.86 -29.02 -11.66
C LEU A 321 22.74 -29.21 -10.42
N ARG A 322 23.96 -29.76 -10.61
CA ARG A 322 24.92 -29.90 -9.52
C ARG A 322 25.40 -28.54 -9.00
N GLU A 323 25.80 -27.62 -9.89
CA GLU A 323 26.26 -26.28 -9.49
C GLU A 323 25.15 -25.50 -8.74
N PHE A 324 23.90 -25.63 -9.17
CA PHE A 324 22.72 -25.08 -8.50
C PHE A 324 22.49 -25.67 -7.10
N ARG A 325 22.53 -27.00 -6.98
CA ARG A 325 22.35 -27.71 -5.71
C ARG A 325 23.44 -27.37 -4.70
N GLU A 326 24.67 -27.21 -5.17
CA GLU A 326 25.84 -26.84 -4.36
C GLU A 326 25.93 -25.33 -4.07
N GLY A 327 25.04 -24.50 -4.63
CA GLY A 327 25.08 -23.04 -4.44
C GLY A 327 26.27 -22.34 -5.12
N LYS A 328 26.87 -22.97 -6.14
CA LYS A 328 28.00 -22.42 -6.91
C LYS A 328 27.56 -21.54 -8.07
N ARG A 329 26.28 -21.59 -8.41
CA ARG A 329 25.67 -20.86 -9.51
C ARG A 329 24.22 -20.55 -9.16
N ASP A 330 23.77 -19.36 -9.52
CA ASP A 330 22.37 -18.93 -9.35
C ASP A 330 21.64 -18.71 -10.68
N GLU A 331 22.36 -18.72 -11.81
CA GLU A 331 21.74 -18.73 -13.14
C GLU A 331 22.61 -19.41 -14.21
N ALA A 332 21.94 -20.01 -15.19
CA ALA A 332 22.54 -20.45 -16.45
C ALA A 332 21.67 -19.97 -17.61
N GLU A 333 22.29 -19.43 -18.66
CA GLU A 333 21.57 -18.77 -19.74
C GLU A 333 22.14 -19.12 -21.11
N PHE A 334 21.25 -19.16 -22.10
CA PHE A 334 21.54 -19.46 -23.48
C PHE A 334 20.64 -18.63 -24.37
N TRP A 335 21.14 -18.17 -25.51
CA TRP A 335 20.34 -17.53 -26.53
C TRP A 335 20.66 -18.11 -27.89
N LEU A 336 19.63 -18.36 -28.70
CA LEU A 336 19.80 -18.86 -30.05
C LEU A 336 18.69 -18.38 -30.99
N PRO A 337 19.00 -18.20 -32.28
CA PRO A 337 17.98 -18.07 -33.30
C PRO A 337 17.29 -19.42 -33.53
N LEU A 338 15.96 -19.44 -33.48
CA LEU A 338 15.16 -20.64 -33.72
C LEU A 338 13.83 -20.26 -34.38
N GLN A 339 13.52 -20.84 -35.54
CA GLN A 339 12.25 -20.64 -36.27
C GLN A 339 11.87 -19.16 -36.47
N GLY A 340 12.87 -18.29 -36.73
CA GLY A 340 12.64 -16.85 -36.93
C GLY A 340 12.51 -16.04 -35.63
N LYS A 341 12.59 -16.69 -34.46
CA LYS A 341 12.59 -16.06 -33.13
C LYS A 341 14.01 -15.96 -32.58
N LEU A 342 14.27 -14.97 -31.72
CA LEU A 342 15.48 -14.94 -30.90
C LEU A 342 15.15 -15.49 -29.51
N VAL A 343 15.41 -16.77 -29.31
CA VAL A 343 15.00 -17.50 -28.11
C VAL A 343 16.03 -17.30 -27.02
N TYR A 344 15.59 -16.82 -25.87
CA TYR A 344 16.38 -16.69 -24.65
C TYR A 344 15.91 -17.70 -23.62
N ILE A 345 16.81 -18.56 -23.18
CA ILE A 345 16.57 -19.66 -22.25
C ILE A 345 17.38 -19.41 -20.99
N ARG A 346 16.72 -19.38 -19.84
CA ARG A 346 17.35 -19.19 -18.53
C ARG A 346 16.95 -20.30 -17.59
N TYR A 347 17.87 -20.68 -16.72
CA TYR A 347 17.65 -21.66 -15.66
C TYR A 347 18.00 -21.03 -14.32
N PHE A 348 17.17 -21.26 -13.30
CA PHE A 348 17.40 -20.76 -11.94
C PHE A 348 17.16 -21.87 -10.91
N PRO A 349 17.98 -21.93 -9.83
CA PRO A 349 17.67 -22.76 -8.68
C PRO A 349 16.46 -22.19 -7.94
N VAL A 350 15.45 -23.01 -7.71
CA VAL A 350 14.33 -22.69 -6.83
C VAL A 350 14.76 -23.03 -5.40
N ARG A 351 14.77 -22.04 -4.51
CA ARG A 351 15.14 -22.21 -3.10
C ARG A 351 13.97 -21.87 -2.18
N GLY A 352 13.83 -22.61 -1.09
CA GLY A 352 12.86 -22.29 -0.05
C GLY A 352 13.38 -21.25 0.94
N THR A 353 12.57 -20.94 1.96
CA THR A 353 12.84 -19.84 2.91
C THR A 353 14.11 -20.06 3.74
N ASN A 354 14.58 -21.30 3.87
CA ASN A 354 15.80 -21.63 4.60
C ASN A 354 17.01 -21.84 3.67
N GLY A 355 16.89 -21.45 2.39
CA GLY A 355 17.92 -21.62 1.36
C GLY A 355 18.01 -23.04 0.80
N GLU A 356 17.11 -23.94 1.18
CA GLU A 356 17.09 -25.32 0.70
C GLU A 356 16.76 -25.39 -0.78
N TYR A 357 17.48 -26.23 -1.53
CA TYR A 357 17.24 -26.43 -2.96
C TYR A 357 15.96 -27.25 -3.18
N LEU A 358 14.94 -26.62 -3.76
CA LEU A 358 13.63 -27.23 -4.08
C LEU A 358 13.57 -27.78 -5.50
N GLY A 359 14.44 -27.32 -6.40
CA GLY A 359 14.47 -27.72 -7.79
C GLY A 359 15.06 -26.66 -8.71
N THR A 360 14.81 -26.78 -10.01
CA THR A 360 15.23 -25.83 -11.03
C THR A 360 14.03 -25.40 -11.85
N VAL A 361 13.94 -24.10 -12.15
CA VAL A 361 12.98 -23.58 -13.12
C VAL A 361 13.72 -23.19 -14.41
N GLU A 362 13.21 -23.66 -15.54
CA GLU A 362 13.57 -23.21 -16.88
C GLU A 362 12.56 -22.16 -17.32
N VAL A 363 13.06 -21.03 -17.83
CA VAL A 363 12.27 -19.93 -18.40
C VAL A 363 12.73 -19.71 -19.83
N THR A 364 11.81 -19.74 -20.79
CA THR A 364 12.10 -19.47 -22.20
C THR A 364 11.25 -18.32 -22.72
N GLN A 365 11.85 -17.40 -23.47
CA GLN A 365 11.17 -16.24 -24.04
C GLN A 365 11.68 -15.93 -25.45
N ASP A 366 10.81 -15.46 -26.34
CA ASP A 366 11.22 -14.78 -27.57
C ASP A 366 11.50 -13.32 -27.26
N ILE A 367 12.78 -12.95 -27.29
CA ILE A 367 13.22 -11.59 -26.95
C ILE A 367 13.37 -10.71 -28.20
N GLY A 368 13.12 -11.23 -29.40
CA GLY A 368 13.18 -10.45 -30.65
C GLY A 368 12.36 -9.16 -30.57
N PRO A 369 11.06 -9.21 -30.25
CA PRO A 369 10.23 -8.02 -30.10
C PRO A 369 10.69 -7.07 -28.99
N LEU A 370 11.30 -7.59 -27.93
CA LEU A 370 11.81 -6.76 -26.83
C LEU A 370 13.04 -5.95 -27.25
N GLN A 371 13.87 -6.50 -28.14
CA GLN A 371 15.05 -5.80 -28.67
C GLN A 371 14.70 -4.66 -29.63
N GLU A 372 13.48 -4.64 -30.17
CA GLU A 372 12.98 -3.60 -31.08
C GLU A 372 12.39 -2.39 -30.34
N ILE A 373 12.15 -2.49 -29.03
CA ILE A 373 11.61 -1.40 -28.23
C ILE A 373 12.61 -0.23 -28.19
N SER A 374 12.13 0.96 -28.52
CA SER A 374 12.90 2.21 -28.44
C SER A 374 12.01 3.37 -27.98
N GLY A 375 12.64 4.41 -27.43
CA GLY A 375 11.91 5.57 -26.88
C GLY A 375 11.14 5.24 -25.61
N GLU A 376 9.99 5.90 -25.42
CA GLU A 376 9.13 5.71 -24.25
C GLU A 376 7.66 5.64 -24.66
N ARG A 377 6.90 4.73 -24.03
CA ARG A 377 5.44 4.66 -24.14
C ARG A 377 4.85 4.74 -22.74
N ARG A 378 4.25 5.89 -22.40
CA ARG A 378 3.71 6.19 -21.05
C ARG A 378 2.18 6.08 -20.95
N LEU A 379 1.50 5.99 -22.08
CA LEU A 379 0.04 5.93 -22.19
C LEU A 379 -0.34 4.85 -23.22
N LEU A 380 -1.61 4.44 -23.20
CA LEU A 380 -2.18 3.60 -24.25
C LEU A 380 -2.24 4.39 -25.57
N ASP A 381 -2.25 3.67 -26.69
CA ASP A 381 -2.57 4.32 -27.97
C ASP A 381 -4.09 4.57 -27.96
N ASP A 382 -4.56 5.70 -28.47
CA ASP A 382 -6.00 5.98 -28.66
C ASP A 382 -6.64 4.99 -29.65
#